data_AF-A0A246WVI5-F1
#
_entry.id   AF-A0A246WVI5-F1
#
_cell.length_a   1.000
_cell.length_b   1.000
_cell.length_c   1.000
_cell.angle_alpha   90.00
_cell.angle_beta   90.00
_cell.angle_gamma   90.00
#
_symmetry.space_group_name_H-M   'P 1'
#
loop_
_entity.id
_entity.type
_entity.pdbx_description
1 polymer ?
#
loop_
_entity_poly.entity_id
_entity_poly.type
_entity_poly.pdbx_seq_one_letter_code
_entity_poly.pdbx_strand_id
1 'polypeptide(L)' 'MKRPAKSSDKYVPRVAKLEKHKYAAYVDMHIGPLWDMALQGLPVRICKKRKSAEKAALALVAQARRHEREGRKGA' A
#
# COMPACT_ATOMS: atom_id res chain seq x y z
N MET A 1 -12.20 -7.39 -28.14
CA MET A 1 -11.85 -6.09 -27.52
C MET A 1 -11.17 -6.33 -26.17
N LYS A 2 -9.83 -6.18 -26.09
CA LYS A 2 -9.09 -6.19 -24.82
C LYS A 2 -9.36 -4.84 -24.13
N ARG A 3 -9.99 -4.84 -22.96
CA ARG A 3 -10.17 -3.62 -22.17
C ARG A 3 -8.78 -3.06 -21.85
N PRO A 4 -8.48 -1.77 -22.07
CA PRO A 4 -7.22 -1.20 -21.63
C PRO A 4 -7.12 -1.40 -20.11
N ALA A 5 -5.99 -1.92 -19.65
CA ALA A 5 -5.71 -2.09 -18.23
C ALA A 5 -5.98 -0.74 -17.54
N LYS A 6 -7.03 -0.69 -16.71
CA LYS A 6 -7.32 0.48 -15.90
C LYS A 6 -6.04 0.83 -15.14
N SER A 7 -5.59 2.07 -15.31
CA SER A 7 -4.54 2.77 -14.56
C SER A 7 -3.88 1.91 -13.48
N SER A 8 -2.59 1.59 -13.64
CA SER A 8 -1.75 0.99 -12.60
C SER A 8 -2.12 1.59 -11.24
N ASP A 9 -2.67 0.74 -10.35
CA ASP A 9 -3.11 1.17 -9.04
C ASP A 9 -1.91 1.82 -8.33
N LYS A 10 -2.00 3.14 -8.11
CA LYS A 10 -0.91 3.94 -7.54
C LYS A 10 -0.38 3.38 -6.22
N TYR A 11 -1.22 2.66 -5.47
CA TYR A 11 -0.88 2.03 -4.20
C TYR A 11 -1.11 0.53 -4.27
N VAL A 12 -0.05 -0.23 -4.03
CA VAL A 12 -0.09 -1.70 -4.03
C VAL A 12 0.14 -2.22 -2.62
N PRO A 13 -0.82 -2.97 -2.04
CA PRO A 13 -0.63 -3.54 -0.71
C PRO A 13 0.41 -4.67 -0.77
N ARG A 14 1.36 -4.66 0.16
CA ARG A 14 2.41 -5.68 0.27
C ARG A 14 2.43 -6.32 1.64
N VAL A 15 2.81 -7.60 1.65
CA VAL A 15 3.06 -8.37 2.87
C VAL A 15 4.36 -9.14 2.70
N ALA A 16 5.32 -8.90 3.60
CA ALA A 16 6.57 -9.65 3.68
C ALA A 16 6.56 -10.52 4.93
N LYS A 17 6.96 -11.78 4.81
CA LYS A 17 7.21 -12.64 5.98
C LYS A 17 8.61 -12.30 6.51
N LEU A 18 8.69 -11.94 7.78
CA LEU A 18 9.97 -11.64 8.44
C LEU A 18 10.51 -12.90 9.12
N GLU A 19 9.71 -13.48 10.02
CA GLU A 19 10.09 -14.62 10.86
C GLU A 19 8.88 -15.53 11.10
N LYS A 20 9.05 -16.57 11.93
CA LYS A 20 7.93 -17.44 12.33
C LYS A 20 6.85 -16.61 13.03
N HIS A 21 5.64 -16.63 12.49
CA HIS A 21 4.51 -15.83 12.98
C HIS A 21 4.79 -14.31 13.02
N LYS A 22 5.58 -13.77 12.09
CA LYS A 22 5.85 -12.33 12.00
C LYS A 22 5.81 -11.87 10.54
N TYR A 23 4.93 -10.92 10.26
CA TYR A 23 4.66 -10.42 8.92
C TYR A 23 4.67 -8.89 8.94
N ALA A 24 5.39 -8.27 8.01
CA ALA A 24 5.31 -6.84 7.75
C ALA A 24 4.24 -6.57 6.70
N ALA A 25 3.38 -5.60 6.97
CA ALA A 25 2.38 -5.06 6.06
C ALA A 25 2.74 -3.61 5.72
N TYR A 26 2.86 -3.31 4.44
CA TYR A 26 3.27 -2.01 3.92
C TYR A 26 2.65 -1.76 2.54
N VAL A 27 2.92 -0.59 1.96
CA VAL A 27 2.37 -0.17 0.67
C VAL A 27 3.51 0.26 -0.24
N ASP A 28 3.54 -0.27 -1.46
CA ASP A 28 4.37 0.27 -2.53
C ASP A 28 3.57 1.34 -3.27
N MET A 29 4.22 2.46 -3.62
CA MET A 29 3.64 3.51 -4.44
C MET A 29 4.28 3.51 -5.84
N HIS A 30 3.44 3.56 -6.86
CA HIS A 30 3.90 3.68 -8.25
C HIS A 30 3.99 5.17 -8.61
N ILE A 31 5.20 5.65 -8.92
CA ILE A 31 5.47 7.02 -9.37
C ILE A 31 6.07 6.95 -10.78
N GLY A 32 5.23 6.99 -11.82
CA GLY A 32 5.69 6.90 -13.20
C GLY A 32 6.33 5.53 -13.50
N PRO A 33 7.59 5.44 -13.99
CA PRO A 33 8.29 4.18 -14.19
C PRO A 33 8.97 3.63 -12.92
N LEU A 34 8.90 4.35 -11.80
CA LEU A 34 9.59 4.01 -10.56
C LEU A 34 8.60 3.46 -9.51
N TRP A 35 9.07 2.46 -8.76
CA TRP A 35 8.42 2.01 -7.54
C TRP A 35 9.08 2.74 -6.37
N ASP A 36 8.33 3.60 -5.71
CA ASP A 36 8.72 4.15 -4.41
C ASP A 36 8.11 3.22 -3.35
N MET A 37 8.94 2.47 -2.61
CA MET A 37 8.45 1.80 -1.41
C MET A 37 8.05 2.92 -0.46
N ALA A 38 6.75 3.15 -0.25
CA ALA A 38 6.25 4.33 0.44
C ALA A 38 6.74 4.35 1.90
N LEU A 39 7.93 4.91 2.10
CA LEU A 39 8.40 5.58 3.31
C LEU A 39 7.86 7.01 3.36
N GLN A 40 7.14 7.48 2.34
CA GLN A 40 6.44 8.77 2.31
C GLN A 40 5.19 8.75 3.21
N GLY A 41 5.40 8.62 4.53
CA GLY A 41 4.41 8.90 5.56
C GLY A 41 3.45 7.77 5.94
N LEU A 42 3.47 6.62 5.25
CA LEU A 42 2.64 5.47 5.63
C LEU A 42 3.41 4.49 6.52
N PRO A 43 2.85 4.07 7.67
CA PRO A 43 3.56 3.21 8.61
C PRO A 43 3.63 1.76 8.12
N VAL A 44 4.76 1.11 8.37
CA VAL A 44 4.86 -0.35 8.30
C VAL A 44 4.18 -0.95 9.54
N ARG A 45 3.29 -1.93 9.34
CA ARG A 45 2.61 -2.63 10.45
C ARG A 45 3.12 -4.06 10.59
N ILE A 46 3.54 -4.43 11.80
CA ILE A 46 3.95 -5.81 12.11
C ILE A 46 2.76 -6.60 12.67
N CYS A 47 2.53 -7.79 12.11
CA CYS A 47 1.40 -8.64 12.43
C CYS A 47 1.85 -10.07 12.72
N LYS A 48 1.15 -10.76 13.64
CA LYS A 48 1.47 -12.16 14.00
C LYS A 48 0.96 -13.21 13.01
N LYS A 49 -0.08 -12.87 12.25
CA LYS A 49 -0.75 -13.77 11.29
C LYS A 49 -0.76 -13.14 9.90
N ARG A 50 -0.55 -13.95 8.85
CA ARG A 50 -0.56 -13.50 7.45
C ARG A 50 -1.85 -12.76 7.07
N LYS A 51 -3.01 -13.35 7.38
CA LYS A 51 -4.33 -12.74 7.10
C LYS A 51 -4.52 -11.37 7.79
N SER A 52 -3.95 -11.20 8.97
CA SER A 52 -3.97 -9.90 9.67
C SER A 52 -3.10 -8.87 8.97
N ALA A 53 -1.93 -9.29 8.46
CA ALA A 53 -1.02 -8.44 7.70
C ALA A 53 -1.67 -8.01 6.37
N GLU A 54 -2.36 -8.92 5.67
CA GLU A 54 -3.08 -8.62 4.43
C GLU A 54 -4.19 -7.57 4.67
N LYS A 55 -4.99 -7.74 5.73
CA LYS A 55 -6.00 -6.75 6.13
C LYS A 55 -5.36 -5.40 6.50
N ALA A 56 -4.21 -5.42 7.17
CA ALA A 56 -3.48 -4.21 7.52
C ALA A 56 -2.94 -3.48 6.28
N ALA A 57 -2.37 -4.19 5.31
CA ALA A 57 -1.87 -3.61 4.06
C ALA A 57 -3.00 -2.97 3.24
N LEU A 58 -4.17 -3.63 3.16
CA LEU A 58 -5.36 -3.06 2.51
C LEU A 58 -5.86 -1.79 3.22
N ALA A 59 -5.83 -1.77 4.55
CA ALA A 59 -6.20 -0.57 5.33
C ALA A 59 -5.23 0.59 5.08
N LEU A 60 -3.92 0.31 4.96
CA LEU A 60 -2.91 1.32 4.63
C LEU A 60 -3.15 1.91 3.23
N VAL A 61 -3.50 1.09 2.24
CA VAL A 61 -3.89 1.58 0.89
C VAL A 61 -5.11 2.50 0.97
N ALA A 62 -6.13 2.13 1.76
CA ALA A 62 -7.30 2.98 1.95
C ALA A 62 -6.94 4.31 2.62
N GLN A 63 -6.04 4.31 3.60
CA GLN A 63 -5.52 5.51 4.25
C GLN A 63 -4.74 6.39 3.28
N ALA A 64 -3.83 5.80 2.48
CA ALA A 64 -3.06 6.49 1.45
C ALA A 64 -3.96 7.25 0.48
N ARG A 65 -4.97 6.55 -0.05
CA ARG A 65 -5.96 7.11 -0.98
C ARG A 65 -6.79 8.24 -0.35
N ARG A 66 -7.03 8.22 0.96
CA ARG A 66 -7.72 9.32 1.68
C ARG A 66 -6.81 10.54 1.81
N HIS A 67 -5.58 10.33 2.26
CA HIS A 67 -4.60 11.40 2.45
C HIS A 67 -4.34 12.16 1.13
N GLU A 68 -4.24 11.46 0.01
CA GLU A 68 -4.12 12.12 -1.31
C GLU A 68 -5.32 12.98 -1.68
N ARG A 69 -6.54 12.49 -1.42
CA ARG A 69 -7.76 13.23 -1.74
C ARG A 69 -7.87 14.50 -0.89
N GLU A 70 -7.42 14.44 0.35
CA GLU A 70 -7.40 15.57 1.28
C GLU A 70 -6.31 16.58 0.91
N GLY A 71 -5.09 16.13 0.62
CA GLY A 71 -4.00 16.99 0.15
C GLY A 71 -4.27 17.67 -1.19
N ARG A 72 -5.10 17.07 -2.05
CA ARG A 72 -5.50 17.66 -3.35
C ARG A 72 -6.64 18.69 -3.25
N LYS A 73 -7.34 18.79 -2.11
CA LYS A 73 -8.41 19.78 -1.89
C LYS A 73 -7.91 21.09 -1.27
N GLY A 74 -6.64 21.15 -0.85
CA GLY A 74 -6.02 22.34 -0.26
C GLY A 74 -5.00 23.04 -1.14
N ALA A 75 -4.95 22.72 -2.44
CA ALA A 75 -4.05 23.31 -3.43
C ALA A 75 -4.84 23.99 -4.56
#